data_AF-A0A2M7AK24-F1
#
_entry.id   AF-A0A2M7AK24-F1
#
_cell.length_a   1.000
_cell.length_b   1.000
_cell.length_c   1.000
_cell.angle_alpha   90.00
_cell.angle_beta   90.00
_cell.angle_gamma   90.00
#
_symmetry.space_group_name_H-M   'P 1'
#
loop_
_entity.id
_entity.type
_entity.pdbx_description
1 polymer ?
#
loop_
_entity_poly.entity_id
_entity_poly.type
_entity_poly.pdbx_seq_one_letter_code
_entity_poly.pdbx_strand_id
1 'polypeptide(L)'
;MFTSARALLALKERDLSKHSGVIALFNQHIVKAGLFPKGLSKFLPKAKDIREDADYGDFIEITKEDAQTQLKNAKKFVQEAEKAIQKMIGEAE
;
A
#
# COMPACT_ATOMS: atom_id res chain seq x y z
N MET A 1 -0.42 -5.11 -1.85
CA MET A 1 -0.22 -3.72 -1.37
C MET A 1 -0.48 -3.58 0.13
N PHE A 2 -1.70 -3.85 0.62
CA PHE A 2 -2.04 -3.68 2.04
C PHE A 2 -1.10 -4.43 2.99
N THR A 3 -0.83 -5.71 2.72
CA THR A 3 0.11 -6.51 3.52
C THR A 3 1.53 -5.94 3.50
N SER A 4 1.99 -5.42 2.36
CA SER A 4 3.30 -4.75 2.25
C SER A 4 3.37 -3.49 3.12
N ALA A 5 2.28 -2.70 3.17
CA ALA A 5 2.18 -1.56 4.08
C ALA A 5 2.23 -2.00 5.55
N ARG A 6 1.55 -3.09 5.91
CA ARG A 6 1.65 -3.67 7.27
C ARG A 6 3.05 -4.17 7.59
N ALA A 7 3.75 -4.81 6.66
CA ALA A 7 5.13 -5.27 6.86
C ALA A 7 6.07 -4.10 7.19
N LEU A 8 5.95 -2.99 6.46
CA LEU A 8 6.73 -1.77 6.74
C LEU A 8 6.40 -1.16 8.11
N LEU A 9 5.13 -1.18 8.50
CA LEU A 9 4.69 -0.69 9.81
C LEU A 9 5.14 -1.61 10.95
N ALA A 10 5.22 -2.92 10.72
CA ALA A 10 5.71 -3.89 11.69
C ALA A 10 7.18 -3.60 12.07
N LEU A 11 8.01 -3.20 11.11
CA LEU A 11 9.39 -2.73 11.38
C LEU A 11 9.46 -1.44 12.20
N LYS A 12 8.33 -0.74 12.37
CA LYS A 12 8.19 0.43 13.25
C LYS A 12 7.38 0.11 14.51
N GLU A 13 7.07 -1.17 14.76
CA GLU A 13 6.24 -1.65 15.87
C GLU A 13 4.86 -0.97 15.92
N ARG A 14 4.27 -0.72 14.75
CA ARG A 14 2.93 -0.11 14.61
C ARG A 14 1.97 -1.08 13.93
N ASP A 15 0.76 -1.20 14.46
CA ASP A 15 -0.33 -1.94 13.81
C ASP A 15 -1.70 -1.41 14.25
N LEU A 16 -2.72 -1.63 13.41
CA LEU A 16 -4.12 -1.30 13.70
C LEU A 16 -5.04 -2.34 13.07
N SER A 17 -6.20 -2.58 13.71
CA SER A 17 -7.20 -3.53 13.22
C SER A 17 -8.00 -3.01 12.01
N LYS A 18 -8.19 -1.70 11.89
CA LYS A 18 -8.96 -1.07 10.80
C LYS A 18 -8.07 -0.80 9.59
N HIS A 19 -8.55 -1.15 8.39
CA HIS A 19 -7.87 -0.86 7.11
C HIS A 19 -7.51 0.62 6.95
N SER A 20 -8.46 1.53 7.22
CA SER A 20 -8.23 2.97 7.15
C SER A 20 -7.16 3.44 8.14
N GLY A 21 -7.10 2.82 9.33
CA GLY A 21 -6.05 3.06 10.32
C GLY A 21 -4.68 2.66 9.81
N VAL A 22 -4.53 1.47 9.23
CA VAL A 22 -3.27 1.02 8.62
C VAL A 22 -2.80 1.97 7.52
N ILE A 23 -3.72 2.45 6.66
CA ILE A 23 -3.39 3.41 5.60
C ILE A 23 -2.92 4.75 6.20
N ALA A 24 -3.59 5.23 7.26
CA ALA A 24 -3.20 6.46 7.95
C ALA A 24 -1.81 6.34 8.59
N LEU A 25 -1.54 5.24 9.31
CA LEU A 25 -0.24 4.96 9.89
C LEU A 25 0.85 4.85 8.83
N PHE A 26 0.57 4.15 7.72
CA PHE A 26 1.51 4.02 6.61
C PHE A 26 1.91 5.40 6.06
N ASN A 27 0.94 6.28 5.83
CA ASN A 27 1.23 7.64 5.37
C ASN A 27 2.02 8.44 6.43
N GLN A 28 1.67 8.32 7.71
CA GLN A 28 2.30 9.07 8.79
C GLN A 28 3.73 8.63 9.08
N HIS A 29 3.99 7.34 9.15
CA HIS A 29 5.26 6.80 9.66
C HIS A 29 6.21 6.32 8.58
N ILE A 30 5.71 6.01 7.38
CA ILE A 30 6.54 5.54 6.27
C ILE A 30 6.69 6.63 5.22
N VAL A 31 5.58 7.16 4.70
CA VAL A 31 5.62 8.12 3.58
C VAL A 31 6.15 9.49 4.02
N LYS A 32 5.62 10.06 5.11
CA LYS A 32 6.13 11.35 5.64
C LYS A 32 7.58 11.28 6.12
N ALA A 33 8.04 10.10 6.51
CA ALA A 33 9.43 9.86 6.89
C ALA A 33 10.39 9.74 5.68
N GLY A 34 9.87 9.83 4.44
CA GLY A 34 10.68 9.70 3.22
C GLY A 34 11.12 8.27 2.90
N LEU A 35 10.57 7.26 3.59
CA LEU A 35 10.94 5.85 3.41
C LEU A 35 10.24 5.21 2.21
N PHE A 36 9.14 5.81 1.73
CA PHE A 36 8.38 5.31 0.59
C PHE A 36 7.93 6.45 -0.33
N PRO A 37 7.96 6.27 -1.66
CA PRO A 37 7.62 7.35 -2.60
C PRO A 37 6.17 7.84 -2.45
N LYS A 38 5.99 9.14 -2.17
CA LYS A 38 4.67 9.79 -2.03
C LYS A 38 3.78 9.60 -3.26
N GLY A 39 4.35 9.59 -4.46
CA GLY A 39 3.61 9.38 -5.69
C GLY A 39 2.95 7.99 -5.79
N LEU A 40 3.53 6.99 -5.13
CA LEU A 40 3.05 5.60 -5.16
C LEU A 40 2.20 5.26 -3.94
N SER A 41 2.31 6.02 -2.84
CA SER A 41 1.49 5.78 -1.65
C SER A 41 -0.01 5.89 -1.93
N LYS A 42 -0.40 6.75 -2.88
CA LYS A 42 -1.78 6.91 -3.35
C LYS A 42 -2.38 5.65 -3.97
N PHE A 43 -1.56 4.68 -4.38
CA PHE A 43 -2.06 3.41 -4.93
C PHE A 43 -2.74 2.56 -3.87
N LEU A 44 -2.31 2.65 -2.62
CA LEU A 44 -2.88 1.85 -1.54
C LEU A 44 -4.36 2.18 -1.24
N PRO A 45 -4.76 3.44 -0.97
CA PRO A 45 -6.17 3.76 -0.76
C PRO A 45 -7.01 3.47 -2.02
N LYS A 46 -6.52 3.85 -3.21
CA LYS A 46 -7.21 3.54 -4.47
C LYS A 46 -7.44 2.04 -4.68
N ALA A 47 -6.46 1.21 -4.32
CA ALA A 47 -6.58 -0.24 -4.40
C ALA A 47 -7.65 -0.79 -3.45
N LYS A 48 -7.83 -0.15 -2.29
CA LYS A 48 -8.86 -0.50 -1.33
C LYS A 48 -10.24 -0.12 -1.87
N ASP A 49 -10.36 1.06 -2.49
CA ASP A 49 -11.61 1.53 -3.10
C ASP A 49 -12.01 0.62 -4.29
N ILE A 50 -11.09 0.36 -5.23
CA ILE A 50 -11.34 -0.57 -6.36
C ILE A 50 -11.73 -1.97 -5.88
N ARG A 51 -11.13 -2.45 -4.79
CA ARG A 51 -11.51 -3.75 -4.22
C ARG A 51 -12.93 -3.72 -3.66
N GLU A 52 -13.31 -2.66 -2.96
CA GLU A 52 -14.67 -2.51 -2.44
C GLU A 52 -15.69 -2.41 -3.57
N ASP A 53 -15.39 -1.65 -4.61
CA ASP A 53 -16.21 -1.54 -5.82
C ASP A 53 -16.38 -2.89 -6.52
N ALA A 54 -15.30 -3.68 -6.62
CA ALA A 54 -15.34 -5.02 -7.22
C ALA A 54 -16.06 -6.06 -6.35
N ASP A 55 -15.90 -5.99 -5.02
CA ASP A 55 -16.48 -6.95 -4.07
C ASP A 55 -17.98 -6.67 -3.79
N TYR A 56 -18.39 -5.39 -3.80
CA TYR A 56 -19.69 -4.95 -3.29
C TYR A 56 -20.45 -3.97 -4.20
N GLY A 57 -19.91 -3.59 -5.36
CA GLY A 57 -20.57 -2.66 -6.28
C GLY A 57 -21.66 -3.32 -7.11
N ASP A 58 -22.92 -2.88 -6.93
CA ASP A 58 -24.07 -3.45 -7.67
C ASP A 58 -24.08 -3.08 -9.16
N PHE A 59 -23.54 -1.90 -9.52
CA PHE A 59 -23.62 -1.32 -10.87
C PHE A 59 -22.25 -0.95 -11.45
N ILE A 60 -21.19 -1.58 -10.95
CA ILE A 60 -19.81 -1.31 -11.39
C ILE A 60 -19.35 -2.41 -12.32
N GLU A 61 -18.86 -2.00 -13.50
CA GLU A 61 -18.16 -2.88 -14.42
C GLU A 61 -16.65 -2.62 -14.32
N ILE A 62 -15.88 -3.65 -13.95
CA ILE A 62 -14.42 -3.60 -13.91
C ILE A 62 -13.88 -4.18 -15.22
N THR A 63 -13.22 -3.35 -16.02
CA THR A 63 -12.68 -3.78 -17.31
C THR A 63 -11.37 -4.55 -17.15
N LYS A 64 -10.94 -5.21 -18.23
CA LYS A 64 -9.63 -5.88 -18.29
C LYS A 64 -8.50 -4.85 -18.15
N GLU A 65 -8.67 -3.68 -18.73
CA GLU A 65 -7.72 -2.56 -18.69
C GLU A 65 -7.57 -2.01 -17.26
N ASP A 66 -8.67 -1.91 -16.51
CA ASP A 66 -8.65 -1.54 -15.08
C ASP A 66 -7.87 -2.56 -14.27
N ALA A 67 -8.17 -3.85 -14.45
CA ALA A 67 -7.47 -4.94 -13.76
C ALA A 67 -5.96 -4.96 -14.09
N GLN A 68 -5.59 -4.75 -15.35
CA GLN A 68 -4.18 -4.66 -15.76
C GLN A 68 -3.47 -3.44 -15.15
N THR A 69 -4.14 -2.30 -15.13
CA THR A 69 -3.63 -1.07 -14.49
C THR A 69 -3.41 -1.29 -13.00
N GLN A 70 -4.37 -1.92 -12.33
CA GLN A 70 -4.30 -2.23 -10.92
C GLN A 70 -3.17 -3.21 -10.60
N LEU A 71 -2.99 -4.26 -11.42
CA LEU A 71 -1.89 -5.20 -11.30
C LEU A 71 -0.52 -4.51 -11.48
N LYS A 72 -0.39 -3.62 -12.46
CA LYS A 72 0.83 -2.85 -12.70
C LYS A 72 1.16 -1.95 -11.51
N ASN A 73 0.16 -1.28 -10.94
CA ASN A 73 0.33 -0.46 -9.74
C ASN A 73 0.75 -1.32 -8.55
N ALA A 74 0.15 -2.51 -8.38
CA ALA A 74 0.47 -3.44 -7.30
C ALA A 74 1.92 -3.91 -7.36
N LYS A 75 2.39 -4.30 -8.54
CA LYS A 75 3.78 -4.70 -8.77
C LYS A 75 4.76 -3.58 -8.38
N LYS A 76 4.52 -2.36 -8.87
CA LYS A 76 5.36 -1.19 -8.52
C LYS A 76 5.36 -0.91 -7.02
N PHE A 77 4.19 -0.97 -6.38
CA PHE A 77 4.08 -0.72 -4.94
C PHE A 77 4.87 -1.75 -4.12
N VAL A 78 4.76 -3.03 -4.47
CA VAL A 78 5.47 -4.11 -3.77
C VAL A 78 6.98 -3.96 -3.95
N GLN A 79 7.46 -3.69 -5.16
CA GLN A 79 8.88 -3.46 -5.42
C GLN A 79 9.46 -2.32 -4.58
N GLU A 80 8.74 -1.21 -4.45
CA GLU A 80 9.20 -0.10 -3.62
C GLU A 80 9.10 -0.41 -2.12
N ALA A 81 8.14 -1.25 -1.71
CA ALA A 81 8.05 -1.68 -0.32
C ALA A 81 9.22 -2.60 0.04
N GLU A 82 9.64 -3.49 -0.86
CA GLU A 82 10.83 -4.34 -0.68
C GLU A 82 12.10 -3.49 -0.54
N LYS A 83 12.29 -2.49 -1.40
CA LYS A 83 13.42 -1.54 -1.28
C LYS A 83 13.40 -0.80 0.05
N ALA A 84 12.23 -0.33 0.47
CA ALA A 84 12.06 0.35 1.75
C ALA A 84 12.39 -0.57 2.94
N ILE A 85 11.95 -1.83 2.91
CA ILE A 85 12.30 -2.85 3.92
C ILE A 85 13.82 -3.04 3.97
N GLN A 86 14.47 -3.23 2.83
CA GLN A 86 15.93 -3.43 2.76
C GLN A 86 16.69 -2.23 3.34
N LYS A 87 16.26 -1.01 3.01
CA LYS A 87 16.84 0.21 3.58
C LYS A 87 16.65 0.28 5.09
N MET A 88 15.45 -0.03 5.59
CA MET A 88 15.13 0.03 7.02
C MET A 88 15.84 -1.02 7.85
N ILE A 89 16.13 -2.20 7.28
CA ILE A 89 16.88 -3.27 7.96
C ILE A 89 18.38 -2.99 7.88
N GLY A 90 18.90 -2.55 6.72
CA GLY A 90 20.33 -2.24 6.56
C GLY A 90 20.81 -0.99 7.31
N GLU A 91 19.90 -0.10 7.72
CA GLU A 91 20.22 1.02 8.63
C GLU A 91 20.26 0.58 10.12
N ALA A 92 19.86 -0.65 10.44
CA ALA A 92 19.84 -1.18 11.81
C ALA A 92 21.11 -1.97 12.19
N GLU A 93 22.04 -2.15 11.25
CA GLU A 93 23.40 -2.69 11.44
C GLU A 93 24.43 -1.57 11.51
#